data_AF-A0A3B9NCR0-F1
#
_entry.id   AF-A0A3B9NCR0-F1
#
_cell.length_a   1.000
_cell.length_b   1.000
_cell.length_c   1.000
_cell.angle_alpha   90.00
_cell.angle_beta   90.00
_cell.angle_gamma   90.00
#
_symmetry.space_group_name_H-M   'P 1'
#
loop_
_entity.id
_entity.type
_entity.pdbx_description
1 polymer ?
#
loop_
_entity_poly.entity_id
_entity_poly.type
_entity_poly.pdbx_seq_one_letter_code
_entity_poly.pdbx_strand_id
1 'polypeptide(L)'
;MKKTLIASFLLALCLNTHAQIKYEQHITALREEKAAELAKEQYGPLKSDQVAFLDYFPVDASYKVNAKVEVLFDEPVFRMPTYDGTSNEYKRYAIITFTLHGKEHTLNVYQSVALFQNPAYKKHLFLPFLDLTNGQESYSGGRYIDLSTDDIKGNDVEIDFNKAYNPYCAYSNGYRCPVPPVENNLETKIMAGEKAFHKSKNERPVNLNAGQEFSAADKKIILSGDENAILRVLQTTDDKDLRVLKATSSDVKYNDPLIESLSKRMFATVRDPNHPGVGIAAPQIGINKNLIWVQRFDKPDQPFEFYVNPKILWRSKLKRKGAEGCLSIPNRKEDVLRSYAIRLQYINKEGKVIEENIEGFTAVILQHETDHLFGILFPDRLEEQSKESYAPLNDKIEFSIHPTTLTP
;
A
#
# COMPACT_ATOMS: atom_id res chain seq x y z
N MET A 1 40.83 4.41 -49.45
CA MET A 1 40.40 3.65 -48.26
C MET A 1 40.38 4.47 -46.97
N LYS A 2 41.39 5.31 -46.64
CA LYS A 2 41.35 6.14 -45.40
C LYS A 2 40.27 7.24 -45.37
N LYS A 3 39.99 7.93 -46.48
CA LYS A 3 38.94 8.98 -46.53
C LYS A 3 37.51 8.44 -46.41
N THR A 4 37.25 7.25 -46.94
CA THR A 4 35.96 6.56 -46.83
C THR A 4 35.70 6.07 -45.41
N LEU A 5 36.72 5.56 -44.70
CA LEU A 5 36.60 5.19 -43.28
C LEU A 5 36.27 6.38 -42.37
N ILE A 6 36.92 7.54 -42.59
CA ILE A 6 36.70 8.75 -41.78
C ILE A 6 35.29 9.32 -41.99
N ALA A 7 34.79 9.32 -43.23
CA ALA A 7 33.43 9.77 -43.52
C ALA A 7 32.36 8.84 -42.94
N SER A 8 32.57 7.51 -43.00
CA SER A 8 31.67 6.53 -42.35
C SER A 8 31.72 6.62 -40.83
N PHE A 9 32.88 6.92 -40.24
CA PHE A 9 33.02 7.10 -38.79
C PHE A 9 32.33 8.39 -38.31
N LEU A 10 32.49 9.51 -39.03
CA LEU A 10 31.78 10.77 -38.76
C LEU A 10 30.26 10.65 -38.92
N LEU A 11 29.79 9.92 -39.95
CA LEU A 11 28.36 9.70 -40.16
C LEU A 11 27.74 8.82 -39.06
N ALA A 12 28.45 7.77 -38.61
CA ALA A 12 28.04 6.95 -37.48
C ALA A 12 28.03 7.73 -36.15
N LEU A 13 29.02 8.62 -35.94
CA LEU A 13 29.06 9.52 -34.78
C LEU A 13 27.85 10.46 -34.78
N CYS A 14 27.52 11.07 -35.92
CA CYS A 14 26.36 11.95 -36.05
C CYS A 14 25.03 11.21 -35.84
N LEU A 15 24.86 9.99 -36.34
CA LEU A 15 23.62 9.23 -36.16
C LEU A 15 23.39 8.84 -34.69
N ASN A 16 24.46 8.44 -33.98
CA ASN A 16 24.39 8.11 -32.56
C ASN A 16 24.06 9.33 -31.69
N THR A 17 24.61 10.51 -31.98
CA THR A 17 24.26 11.74 -31.24
C THR A 17 22.81 12.15 -31.45
N HIS A 18 22.27 12.01 -32.67
CA HIS A 18 20.85 12.30 -32.93
C HIS A 18 19.91 11.32 -32.24
N ALA A 19 20.24 10.03 -32.19
CA ALA A 19 19.45 9.03 -31.48
C ALA A 19 19.45 9.28 -29.96
N GLN A 20 20.61 9.62 -29.39
CA GLN A 20 20.73 9.99 -27.98
C GLN A 20 19.91 11.24 -27.64
N ILE A 21 20.01 12.30 -28.44
CA ILE A 21 19.23 13.53 -28.23
C ILE A 21 17.72 13.24 -28.28
N LYS A 22 17.26 12.43 -29.24
CA LYS A 22 15.85 12.04 -29.34
C LYS A 22 15.39 11.23 -28.12
N TYR A 23 16.24 10.35 -27.60
CA TYR A 23 15.95 9.57 -26.40
C TYR A 23 15.84 10.46 -25.16
N GLU A 24 16.79 11.38 -24.96
CA GLU A 24 16.76 12.34 -23.85
C GLU A 24 15.52 13.25 -23.91
N GLN A 25 15.16 13.73 -25.09
CA GLN A 25 13.93 14.49 -25.32
C GLN A 25 12.68 13.67 -25.00
N HIS A 26 12.64 12.39 -25.40
CA HIS A 26 11.54 11.50 -25.09
C HIS A 26 11.37 11.27 -23.58
N ILE A 27 12.46 10.98 -22.87
CA ILE A 27 12.42 10.80 -21.41
C ILE A 27 12.00 12.10 -20.71
N THR A 28 12.46 13.25 -21.19
CA THR A 28 12.07 14.56 -20.63
C THR A 28 10.58 14.81 -20.81
N ALA A 29 10.03 14.55 -21.99
CA ALA A 29 8.59 14.68 -22.24
C ALA A 29 7.74 13.77 -21.34
N LEU A 30 8.17 12.52 -21.11
CA LEU A 30 7.51 11.61 -20.17
C LEU A 30 7.53 12.12 -18.74
N ARG A 31 8.64 12.74 -18.30
CA ARG A 31 8.74 13.35 -16.96
C ARG A 31 7.77 14.51 -16.80
N GLU A 32 7.63 15.35 -17.82
CA GLU A 32 6.68 16.47 -17.83
C GLU A 32 5.23 16.00 -17.81
N GLU A 33 4.88 15.00 -18.63
CA GLU A 33 3.55 14.40 -18.65
C GLU A 33 3.18 13.81 -17.28
N LYS A 34 4.09 13.02 -16.70
CA LYS A 34 3.88 12.43 -15.37
C LYS A 34 3.73 13.48 -14.29
N ALA A 35 4.55 14.53 -14.31
CA ALA A 35 4.46 15.62 -13.37
C ALA A 35 3.12 16.36 -13.46
N ALA A 36 2.62 16.59 -14.68
CA ALA A 36 1.31 17.17 -14.93
C ALA A 36 0.18 16.26 -14.44
N GLU A 37 0.28 14.95 -14.66
CA GLU A 37 -0.70 13.96 -14.18
C GLU A 37 -0.76 13.93 -12.65
N LEU A 38 0.39 13.89 -11.97
CA LEU A 38 0.47 13.88 -10.51
C LEU A 38 -0.20 15.09 -9.84
N ALA A 39 -0.16 16.24 -10.51
CA ALA A 39 -0.70 17.51 -10.03
C ALA A 39 -2.08 17.86 -10.58
N LYS A 40 -2.66 16.99 -11.42
CA LYS A 40 -3.93 17.25 -12.11
C LYS A 40 -5.12 17.31 -11.15
N GLU A 41 -5.16 16.39 -10.20
CA GLU A 41 -6.30 16.20 -9.32
C GLU A 41 -6.14 16.99 -8.01
N GLN A 42 -7.18 17.70 -7.58
CA GLN A 42 -7.19 18.44 -6.31
C GLN A 42 -6.85 17.54 -5.10
N TYR A 43 -7.26 16.26 -5.16
CA TYR A 43 -7.03 15.24 -4.14
C TYR A 43 -5.89 14.27 -4.53
N GLY A 44 -5.07 14.66 -5.51
CA GLY A 44 -3.91 13.91 -5.99
C GLY A 44 -2.73 13.90 -5.01
N PRO A 45 -1.68 13.12 -5.31
CA PRO A 45 -0.54 12.94 -4.42
C PRO A 45 0.40 14.14 -4.38
N LEU A 46 0.44 14.95 -5.45
CA LEU A 46 1.33 16.09 -5.57
C LEU A 46 0.50 17.36 -5.79
N LYS A 47 0.84 18.44 -5.09
CA LYS A 47 0.22 19.74 -5.34
C LYS A 47 0.87 20.43 -6.53
N SER A 48 0.11 21.25 -7.24
CA SER A 48 0.61 21.97 -8.43
C SER A 48 1.79 22.90 -8.13
N ASP A 49 1.81 23.53 -6.96
CA ASP A 49 2.93 24.38 -6.50
C ASP A 49 4.19 23.59 -6.13
N GLN A 50 4.09 22.25 -6.05
CA GLN A 50 5.19 21.37 -5.70
C GLN A 50 5.87 20.67 -6.88
N VAL A 51 5.26 20.75 -8.08
CA VAL A 51 5.79 20.13 -9.30
C VAL A 51 7.23 20.57 -9.59
N ALA A 52 7.55 21.84 -9.34
CA ALA A 52 8.89 22.40 -9.56
C ALA A 52 9.98 21.79 -8.67
N PHE A 53 9.62 21.00 -7.66
CA PHE A 53 10.58 20.32 -6.76
C PHE A 53 10.77 18.84 -7.10
N LEU A 54 10.14 18.32 -8.17
CA LEU A 54 10.50 17.03 -8.72
C LEU A 54 11.90 17.11 -9.31
N ASP A 55 12.79 16.21 -8.88
CA ASP A 55 14.16 16.13 -9.36
C ASP A 55 14.44 14.74 -9.93
N TYR A 56 15.33 14.68 -10.91
CA TYR A 56 15.66 13.48 -11.65
C TYR A 56 17.17 13.38 -11.83
N PHE A 57 17.66 12.15 -11.97
CA PHE A 57 19.01 11.95 -12.48
C PHE A 57 19.10 12.37 -13.95
N PRO A 58 20.29 12.80 -14.42
CA PRO A 58 20.55 12.97 -15.84
C PRO A 58 20.15 11.71 -16.61
N VAL A 59 19.61 11.89 -17.81
CA VAL A 59 19.23 10.75 -18.65
C VAL A 59 20.49 10.02 -19.07
N ASP A 60 20.51 8.72 -18.88
CA ASP A 60 21.67 7.88 -19.20
C ASP A 60 21.18 6.57 -19.83
N ALA A 61 21.49 6.41 -21.13
CA ALA A 61 21.07 5.25 -21.92
C ALA A 61 21.74 3.94 -21.47
N SER A 62 22.81 3.98 -20.68
CA SER A 62 23.41 2.77 -20.11
C SER A 62 22.51 2.07 -19.08
N TYR A 63 21.54 2.80 -18.51
CA TYR A 63 20.50 2.26 -17.62
C TYR A 63 19.24 1.80 -18.38
N LYS A 64 19.32 1.73 -19.70
CA LYS A 64 18.32 1.11 -20.56
C LYS A 64 18.85 -0.26 -20.99
N VAL A 65 18.34 -1.32 -20.36
CA VAL A 65 18.88 -2.69 -20.49
C VAL A 65 17.86 -3.62 -21.15
N ASN A 66 18.36 -4.62 -21.88
CA ASN A 66 17.54 -5.76 -22.27
C ASN A 66 17.70 -6.87 -21.24
N ALA A 67 16.59 -7.41 -20.76
CA ALA A 67 16.54 -8.46 -19.75
C ALA A 67 15.95 -9.74 -20.34
N LYS A 68 16.52 -10.89 -19.96
CA LYS A 68 15.92 -12.20 -20.22
C LYS A 68 14.79 -12.45 -19.25
N VAL A 69 13.65 -12.93 -19.77
CA VAL A 69 12.43 -13.18 -19.01
C VAL A 69 12.23 -14.68 -18.82
N GLU A 70 12.07 -15.09 -17.57
CA GLU A 70 11.53 -16.39 -17.19
C GLU A 70 10.13 -16.17 -16.62
N VAL A 71 9.10 -16.52 -17.38
CA VAL A 71 7.71 -16.45 -16.92
C VAL A 71 7.46 -17.57 -15.92
N LEU A 72 6.90 -17.22 -14.76
CA LEU A 72 6.58 -18.16 -13.70
C LEU A 72 5.13 -18.65 -13.85
N PHE A 73 4.93 -19.95 -13.62
CA PHE A 73 3.63 -20.60 -13.70
C PHE A 73 3.22 -21.12 -12.32
N ASP A 74 1.90 -21.16 -12.06
CA ASP A 74 1.32 -21.68 -10.82
C ASP A 74 1.82 -21.02 -9.52
N GLU A 75 2.25 -19.76 -9.62
CA GLU A 75 2.69 -18.98 -8.47
C GLU A 75 1.54 -18.68 -7.49
N PRO A 76 1.75 -18.92 -6.17
CA PRO A 76 0.75 -18.61 -5.16
C PRO A 76 0.51 -17.10 -5.06
N VAL A 77 -0.72 -16.73 -4.68
CA VAL A 77 -1.01 -15.35 -4.27
C VAL A 77 -0.36 -15.11 -2.92
N PHE A 78 0.30 -13.96 -2.76
CA PHE A 78 0.79 -13.49 -1.48
C PHE A 78 0.37 -12.03 -1.26
N ARG A 79 0.40 -11.58 0.01
CA ARG A 79 0.13 -10.19 0.35
C ARG A 79 1.44 -9.41 0.43
N MET A 80 1.66 -8.49 -0.51
CA MET A 80 2.78 -7.56 -0.48
C MET A 80 2.48 -6.43 0.53
N PRO A 81 3.34 -6.20 1.54
CA PRO A 81 3.13 -5.15 2.54
C PRO A 81 3.19 -3.75 1.90
N THR A 82 2.53 -2.78 2.53
CA THR A 82 2.56 -1.36 2.12
C THR A 82 3.12 -0.47 3.22
N TYR A 83 3.62 0.71 2.87
CA TYR A 83 4.22 1.65 3.84
C TYR A 83 3.25 2.18 4.90
N ASP A 84 1.96 2.20 4.58
CA ASP A 84 0.90 2.50 5.55
C ASP A 84 0.55 1.27 6.40
N GLY A 85 1.38 0.23 6.43
CA GLY A 85 1.19 -0.96 7.25
C GLY A 85 0.00 -1.83 6.87
N THR A 86 -0.64 -1.63 5.72
CA THR A 86 -1.62 -2.57 5.14
C THR A 86 -0.91 -3.52 4.15
N SER A 87 -1.66 -4.25 3.31
CA SER A 87 -1.08 -5.09 2.27
C SER A 87 -2.05 -5.31 1.09
N ASN A 88 -1.48 -5.59 -0.07
CA ASN A 88 -2.21 -5.84 -1.33
C ASN A 88 -1.85 -7.22 -1.88
N GLU A 89 -2.80 -7.88 -2.56
CA GLU A 89 -2.57 -9.20 -3.14
C GLU A 89 -1.85 -9.12 -4.50
N TYR A 90 -0.76 -9.87 -4.62
CA TYR A 90 0.06 -9.97 -5.82
C TYR A 90 0.40 -11.43 -6.15
N LYS A 91 0.79 -11.66 -7.40
CA LYS A 91 1.49 -12.85 -7.85
C LYS A 91 2.85 -12.48 -8.41
N ARG A 92 3.86 -13.32 -8.21
CA ARG A 92 5.09 -13.24 -9.01
C ARG A 92 4.74 -13.69 -10.43
N TYR A 93 5.06 -12.87 -11.40
CA TYR A 93 4.73 -13.10 -12.80
C TYR A 93 5.93 -13.62 -13.59
N ALA A 94 7.10 -13.03 -13.37
CA ALA A 94 8.32 -13.42 -14.05
C ALA A 94 9.55 -13.08 -13.21
N ILE A 95 10.66 -13.77 -13.49
CA ILE A 95 12.00 -13.36 -13.08
C ILE A 95 12.68 -12.76 -14.31
N ILE A 96 13.25 -11.57 -14.15
CA ILE A 96 14.04 -10.92 -15.20
C ILE A 96 15.51 -10.92 -14.82
N THR A 97 16.37 -11.27 -15.77
CA THR A 97 17.84 -11.30 -15.61
C THR A 97 18.47 -10.35 -16.61
N PHE A 98 19.30 -9.42 -16.15
CA PHE A 98 19.97 -8.43 -17.00
C PHE A 98 21.39 -8.15 -16.53
N THR A 99 22.22 -7.62 -17.42
CA THR A 99 23.56 -7.13 -17.09
C THR A 99 23.55 -5.62 -17.03
N LEU A 100 24.06 -5.05 -15.95
CA LEU A 100 24.26 -3.61 -15.79
C LEU A 100 25.69 -3.38 -15.26
N HIS A 101 26.45 -2.49 -15.91
CA HIS A 101 27.85 -2.22 -15.57
C HIS A 101 28.73 -3.48 -15.46
N GLY A 102 28.44 -4.50 -16.27
CA GLY A 102 29.17 -5.77 -16.30
C GLY A 102 28.83 -6.76 -15.17
N LYS A 103 27.89 -6.43 -14.27
CA LYS A 103 27.38 -7.35 -13.24
C LYS A 103 25.99 -7.84 -13.65
N GLU A 104 25.74 -9.13 -13.43
CA GLU A 104 24.40 -9.72 -13.62
C GLU A 104 23.52 -9.42 -12.42
N HIS A 105 22.25 -9.12 -12.69
CA HIS A 105 21.24 -8.78 -11.72
C HIS A 105 19.93 -9.50 -12.05
N THR A 106 19.16 -9.82 -11.02
CA THR A 106 17.84 -10.43 -11.12
C THR A 106 16.81 -9.60 -10.37
N LEU A 107 15.60 -9.48 -10.93
CA LEU A 107 14.44 -8.90 -10.25
C LEU A 107 13.20 -9.73 -10.53
N ASN A 108 12.29 -9.80 -9.56
CA ASN A 108 10.96 -10.35 -9.79
C ASN A 108 10.02 -9.27 -10.31
N VAL A 109 9.21 -9.61 -11.31
CA VAL A 109 8.10 -8.81 -11.82
C VAL A 109 6.81 -9.35 -11.22
N TYR A 110 5.93 -8.47 -10.77
CA TYR A 110 4.70 -8.83 -10.06
C TYR A 110 3.46 -8.43 -10.85
N GLN A 111 2.35 -9.10 -10.59
CA GLN A 111 1.03 -8.74 -11.12
C GLN A 111 0.03 -8.58 -9.98
N SER A 112 -0.68 -7.45 -9.95
CA SER A 112 -1.69 -7.17 -8.92
C SER A 112 -2.96 -7.98 -9.17
N VAL A 113 -3.46 -8.66 -8.14
CA VAL A 113 -4.69 -9.46 -8.21
C VAL A 113 -5.90 -8.60 -8.56
N ALA A 114 -5.99 -7.43 -7.95
CA ALA A 114 -7.10 -6.50 -8.18
C ALA A 114 -7.06 -5.89 -9.60
N LEU A 115 -5.87 -5.57 -10.11
CA LEU A 115 -5.73 -4.93 -11.42
C LEU A 115 -5.91 -5.92 -12.58
N PHE A 116 -5.41 -7.17 -12.46
CA PHE A 116 -5.51 -8.10 -13.59
C PHE A 116 -6.96 -8.49 -13.91
N GLN A 117 -7.85 -8.42 -12.92
CA GLN A 117 -9.29 -8.66 -13.08
C GLN A 117 -10.00 -7.51 -13.80
N ASN A 118 -9.42 -6.31 -13.79
CA ASN A 118 -9.93 -5.16 -14.55
C ASN A 118 -9.45 -5.26 -16.01
N PRO A 119 -10.35 -5.32 -17.01
CA PRO A 119 -9.95 -5.40 -18.41
C PRO A 119 -8.97 -4.31 -18.86
N ALA A 120 -9.08 -3.09 -18.31
CA ALA A 120 -8.20 -1.97 -18.64
C ALA A 120 -6.76 -2.17 -18.13
N TYR A 121 -6.57 -2.92 -17.05
CA TYR A 121 -5.27 -3.13 -16.39
C TYR A 121 -4.81 -4.58 -16.43
N LYS A 122 -5.51 -5.45 -17.19
CA LYS A 122 -5.23 -6.90 -17.28
C LYS A 122 -3.77 -7.22 -17.62
N LYS A 123 -3.14 -6.36 -18.42
CA LYS A 123 -1.77 -6.54 -18.90
C LYS A 123 -0.72 -5.84 -18.03
N HIS A 124 -1.13 -5.09 -17.02
CA HIS A 124 -0.22 -4.34 -16.16
C HIS A 124 0.68 -5.30 -15.37
N LEU A 125 1.96 -4.99 -15.37
CA LEU A 125 3.01 -5.64 -14.61
C LEU A 125 3.73 -4.57 -13.78
N PHE A 126 4.13 -4.95 -12.58
CA PHE A 126 4.68 -4.06 -11.57
C PHE A 126 6.10 -4.51 -11.19
N LEU A 127 7.07 -3.62 -11.36
CA LEU A 127 8.47 -3.86 -11.02
C LEU A 127 8.92 -2.87 -9.93
N PRO A 128 8.68 -3.17 -8.63
CA PRO A 128 9.23 -2.42 -7.52
C PRO A 128 10.67 -2.84 -7.25
N PHE A 129 11.55 -1.91 -6.89
CA PHE A 129 12.91 -2.25 -6.51
C PHE A 129 13.51 -1.28 -5.50
N LEU A 130 14.53 -1.78 -4.80
CA LEU A 130 15.49 -1.01 -4.03
C LEU A 130 16.86 -1.12 -4.70
N ASP A 131 17.72 -0.16 -4.44
CA ASP A 131 19.10 -0.08 -4.90
C ASP A 131 19.94 0.78 -3.94
N LEU A 132 21.25 0.86 -4.17
CA LEU A 132 22.18 1.56 -3.28
C LEU A 132 22.04 3.10 -3.27
N THR A 133 21.13 3.68 -4.06
CA THR A 133 20.80 5.11 -4.00
C THR A 133 19.67 5.45 -3.00
N ASN A 134 18.89 4.46 -2.55
CA ASN A 134 17.73 4.72 -1.72
C ASN A 134 18.15 5.26 -0.34
N GLY A 135 17.48 6.34 0.09
CA GLY A 135 17.71 6.99 1.39
C GLY A 135 18.83 8.04 1.38
N GLN A 136 19.55 8.19 0.28
CA GLN A 136 20.51 9.27 0.07
C GLN A 136 20.12 10.10 -1.15
N GLU A 137 20.25 9.53 -2.36
CA GLU A 137 19.96 10.24 -3.61
C GLU A 137 18.53 9.98 -4.13
N SER A 138 17.96 8.81 -3.85
CA SER A 138 16.59 8.44 -4.25
C SER A 138 15.68 8.13 -3.04
N TYR A 139 14.37 8.06 -3.26
CA TYR A 139 13.39 7.89 -2.18
C TYR A 139 13.70 6.63 -1.35
N SER A 140 13.71 6.75 -0.01
CA SER A 140 14.06 5.64 0.88
C SER A 140 13.13 4.43 0.79
N GLY A 141 11.91 4.63 0.29
CA GLY A 141 10.93 3.55 0.12
C GLY A 141 11.02 2.79 -1.20
N GLY A 142 12.09 2.97 -1.97
CA GLY A 142 12.24 2.34 -3.27
C GLY A 142 11.51 3.06 -4.40
N ARG A 143 11.68 2.52 -5.61
CA ARG A 143 11.16 3.09 -6.86
C ARG A 143 10.47 2.00 -7.66
N TYR A 144 9.58 2.42 -8.56
CA TYR A 144 8.77 1.54 -9.37
C TYR A 144 9.02 1.76 -10.85
N ILE A 145 8.84 0.70 -11.63
CA ILE A 145 8.68 0.73 -13.08
C ILE A 145 7.38 -0.01 -13.38
N ASP A 146 6.51 0.59 -14.18
CA ASP A 146 5.35 -0.08 -14.73
C ASP A 146 5.71 -0.71 -16.06
N LEU A 147 5.32 -1.96 -16.23
CA LEU A 147 5.52 -2.77 -17.42
C LEU A 147 4.16 -3.29 -17.90
N SER A 148 4.15 -3.86 -19.09
CA SER A 148 3.02 -4.57 -19.68
C SER A 148 3.44 -5.97 -20.09
N THR A 149 2.52 -6.93 -20.07
CA THR A 149 2.74 -8.23 -20.72
C THR A 149 3.06 -8.08 -22.21
N ASP A 150 2.62 -6.97 -22.84
CA ASP A 150 2.94 -6.67 -24.23
C ASP A 150 4.39 -6.21 -24.42
N ASP A 151 5.10 -5.79 -23.36
CA ASP A 151 6.51 -5.38 -23.45
C ASP A 151 7.43 -6.60 -23.58
N ILE A 152 6.96 -7.78 -23.19
CA ILE A 152 7.70 -9.04 -23.29
C ILE A 152 7.63 -9.54 -24.75
N LYS A 153 8.78 -9.58 -25.42
CA LYS A 153 8.92 -10.04 -26.81
C LYS A 153 9.73 -11.33 -26.83
N GLY A 154 9.03 -12.47 -26.94
CA GLY A 154 9.68 -13.78 -26.78
C GLY A 154 10.15 -13.96 -25.34
N ASN A 155 11.45 -14.11 -25.14
CA ASN A 155 12.07 -14.24 -23.81
C ASN A 155 12.86 -12.99 -23.41
N ASP A 156 12.54 -11.84 -24.00
CA ASP A 156 13.25 -10.58 -23.81
C ASP A 156 12.26 -9.47 -23.41
N VAL A 157 12.71 -8.57 -22.53
CA VAL A 157 11.99 -7.36 -22.15
C VAL A 157 12.98 -6.21 -21.98
N GLU A 158 12.63 -5.04 -22.48
CA GLU A 158 13.41 -3.83 -22.28
C GLU A 158 13.03 -3.18 -20.95
N ILE A 159 14.03 -2.95 -20.09
CA ILE A 159 13.86 -2.25 -18.81
C ILE A 159 14.61 -0.93 -18.89
N ASP A 160 13.88 0.17 -18.71
CA ASP A 160 14.43 1.51 -18.75
C ASP A 160 14.35 2.16 -17.37
N PHE A 161 15.44 2.12 -16.60
CA PHE A 161 15.50 2.72 -15.28
C PHE A 161 15.42 4.26 -15.32
N ASN A 162 15.58 4.91 -16.48
CA ASN A 162 15.31 6.36 -16.60
C ASN A 162 13.83 6.70 -16.42
N LYS A 163 12.94 5.69 -16.54
CA LYS A 163 11.50 5.80 -16.29
C LYS A 163 11.11 5.40 -14.86
N ALA A 164 12.08 4.97 -14.04
CA ALA A 164 11.82 4.64 -12.64
C ALA A 164 11.32 5.87 -11.88
N TYR A 165 10.27 5.67 -11.08
CA TYR A 165 9.57 6.75 -10.40
C TYR A 165 9.32 6.46 -8.93
N ASN A 166 9.08 7.52 -8.17
CA ASN A 166 8.77 7.39 -6.75
C ASN A 166 7.29 7.00 -6.53
N PRO A 167 7.00 6.12 -5.56
CA PRO A 167 5.63 5.90 -5.12
C PRO A 167 4.97 7.22 -4.65
N TYR A 168 3.64 7.30 -4.73
CA TYR A 168 2.89 8.45 -4.21
C TYR A 168 3.19 8.79 -2.75
N CYS A 169 3.58 7.79 -1.96
CA CYS A 169 4.00 7.94 -0.57
C CYS A 169 5.27 8.79 -0.40
N ALA A 170 6.03 9.06 -1.47
CA ALA A 170 7.13 10.01 -1.46
C ALA A 170 6.63 11.46 -1.37
N TYR A 171 5.45 11.75 -1.92
CA TYR A 171 4.89 13.11 -1.99
C TYR A 171 3.80 13.36 -0.95
N SER A 172 3.04 12.34 -0.55
CA SER A 172 1.86 12.51 0.28
C SER A 172 1.59 11.31 1.20
N ASN A 173 1.07 11.59 2.39
CA ASN A 173 0.61 10.59 3.34
C ASN A 173 -0.77 10.02 2.93
N GLY A 174 -1.13 8.84 3.43
CA GLY A 174 -2.44 8.22 3.16
C GLY A 174 -2.55 7.45 1.84
N TYR A 175 -1.42 7.11 1.22
CA TYR A 175 -1.35 6.18 0.08
C TYR A 175 -0.83 4.80 0.52
N ARG A 176 -1.34 3.75 -0.13
CA ARG A 176 -1.03 2.34 0.15
C ARG A 176 0.07 1.81 -0.77
N CYS A 177 1.26 2.41 -0.71
CA CYS A 177 2.34 2.09 -1.65
C CYS A 177 3.04 0.79 -1.26
N PRO A 178 3.17 -0.19 -2.17
CA PRO A 178 3.83 -1.46 -1.88
C PRO A 178 5.31 -1.30 -1.48
N VAL A 179 5.74 -2.01 -0.45
CA VAL A 179 7.16 -2.11 -0.07
C VAL A 179 7.82 -3.09 -1.04
N PRO A 180 8.90 -2.71 -1.74
CA PRO A 180 9.63 -3.64 -2.59
C PRO A 180 10.07 -4.89 -1.80
N PRO A 181 9.80 -6.11 -2.29
CA PRO A 181 10.28 -7.32 -1.64
C PRO A 181 11.82 -7.38 -1.59
N VAL A 182 12.36 -8.11 -0.61
CA VAL A 182 13.82 -8.15 -0.35
C VAL A 182 14.62 -8.71 -1.52
N GLU A 183 14.03 -9.64 -2.28
CA GLU A 183 14.58 -10.20 -3.52
C GLU A 183 14.75 -9.16 -4.63
N ASN A 184 14.07 -8.01 -4.55
CA ASN A 184 14.16 -6.92 -5.50
C ASN A 184 15.08 -5.79 -5.01
N ASN A 185 16.05 -6.12 -4.14
CA ASN A 185 17.10 -5.20 -3.71
C ASN A 185 18.36 -5.38 -4.56
N LEU A 186 18.69 -4.37 -5.36
CA LEU A 186 19.87 -4.36 -6.21
C LEU A 186 21.09 -3.90 -5.42
N GLU A 187 22.13 -4.74 -5.37
CA GLU A 187 23.45 -4.38 -4.82
C GLU A 187 24.28 -3.52 -5.79
N THR A 188 23.68 -2.51 -6.38
CA THR A 188 24.34 -1.52 -7.25
C THR A 188 23.61 -0.19 -7.15
N LYS A 189 24.24 0.91 -7.56
CA LYS A 189 23.58 2.22 -7.63
C LYS A 189 22.85 2.35 -8.96
N ILE A 190 21.57 2.71 -8.92
CA ILE A 190 20.80 3.05 -10.11
C ILE A 190 20.67 4.58 -10.19
N MET A 191 21.66 5.22 -10.84
CA MET A 191 21.74 6.68 -11.02
C MET A 191 20.89 7.16 -12.20
N ALA A 192 19.67 6.63 -12.34
CA ALA A 192 18.71 6.95 -13.39
C ALA A 192 17.30 7.07 -12.81
N GLY A 193 16.41 7.81 -13.47
CA GLY A 193 15.03 7.99 -13.03
C GLY A 193 14.85 9.11 -12.01
N GLU A 194 13.80 9.02 -11.22
CA GLU A 194 13.44 10.03 -10.22
C GLU A 194 14.33 9.95 -8.96
N LYS A 195 14.68 11.13 -8.42
CA LYS A 195 15.42 11.31 -7.17
C LYS A 195 14.50 11.46 -5.97
N ALA A 196 15.07 11.52 -4.76
CA ALA A 196 14.31 11.79 -3.55
C ALA A 196 13.59 13.14 -3.63
N PHE A 197 12.31 13.15 -3.26
CA PHE A 197 11.54 14.38 -3.15
C PHE A 197 11.80 15.05 -1.79
N HIS A 198 12.45 16.22 -1.80
CA HIS A 198 12.95 16.89 -0.58
C HIS A 198 11.99 17.95 0.00
N LYS A 199 10.68 17.79 -0.15
CA LYS A 199 9.68 18.65 0.49
C LYS A 199 8.87 17.89 1.53
N SER A 200 8.24 18.66 2.43
CA SER A 200 7.27 18.10 3.37
C SER A 200 6.18 17.35 2.62
N LYS A 201 5.90 16.12 3.03
CA LYS A 201 4.79 15.35 2.48
C LYS A 201 3.48 16.11 2.66
N ASN A 202 2.64 16.06 1.63
CA ASN A 202 1.27 16.52 1.75
C ASN A 202 0.49 15.60 2.69
N GLU A 203 -0.51 16.15 3.35
CA GLU A 203 -1.60 15.35 3.90
C GLU A 203 -2.68 15.25 2.82
N ARG A 204 -3.10 14.02 2.52
CA ARG A 204 -4.17 13.79 1.54
C ARG A 204 -5.47 14.41 2.07
N PRO A 205 -6.09 15.36 1.36
CA PRO A 205 -7.34 15.94 1.82
C PRO A 205 -8.44 14.89 1.87
N VAL A 206 -9.24 14.91 2.94
CA VAL A 206 -10.40 14.01 3.08
C VAL A 206 -11.54 14.55 2.23
N ASN A 207 -11.90 13.82 1.18
CA ASN A 207 -13.09 14.12 0.39
C ASN A 207 -14.32 13.55 1.10
N LEU A 208 -15.02 14.39 1.87
CA LEU A 208 -16.25 14.02 2.60
C LEU A 208 -17.38 13.54 1.66
N ASN A 209 -17.32 13.91 0.38
CA ASN A 209 -18.33 13.57 -0.62
C ASN A 209 -17.99 12.30 -1.41
N ALA A 210 -16.80 11.70 -1.22
CA ALA A 210 -16.38 10.48 -1.92
C ALA A 210 -17.05 9.21 -1.38
N GLY A 211 -17.74 9.30 -0.24
CA GLY A 211 -18.46 8.19 0.36
C GLY A 211 -19.55 7.63 -0.56
N GLN A 212 -19.64 6.31 -0.61
CA GLN A 212 -20.68 5.58 -1.33
C GLN A 212 -21.92 5.42 -0.46
N GLU A 213 -23.08 5.27 -1.10
CA GLU A 213 -24.31 4.85 -0.42
C GLU A 213 -24.27 3.34 -0.09
N PHE A 214 -25.12 2.92 0.84
CA PHE A 214 -25.38 1.50 1.06
C PHE A 214 -26.07 0.87 -0.15
N SER A 215 -25.58 -0.30 -0.57
CA SER A 215 -26.19 -1.08 -1.65
C SER A 215 -27.56 -1.66 -1.22
N ALA A 216 -28.34 -2.18 -2.18
CA ALA A 216 -29.59 -2.86 -1.85
C ALA A 216 -29.37 -4.09 -0.94
N ALA A 217 -28.24 -4.78 -1.09
CA ALA A 217 -27.85 -5.90 -0.22
C ALA A 217 -27.53 -5.42 1.21
N ASP A 218 -26.75 -4.35 1.34
CA ASP A 218 -26.43 -3.74 2.64
C ASP A 218 -27.71 -3.30 3.36
N LYS A 219 -28.61 -2.60 2.65
CA LYS A 219 -29.89 -2.14 3.20
C LYS A 219 -30.74 -3.30 3.73
N LYS A 220 -30.75 -4.44 3.02
CA LYS A 220 -31.46 -5.65 3.47
C LYS A 220 -30.88 -6.19 4.79
N ILE A 221 -29.55 -6.17 4.95
CA ILE A 221 -28.90 -6.57 6.20
C ILE A 221 -29.27 -5.59 7.32
N ILE A 222 -29.10 -4.28 7.08
CA ILE A 222 -29.35 -3.21 8.07
C ILE A 222 -30.81 -3.20 8.53
N LEU A 223 -31.76 -3.44 7.63
CA LEU A 223 -33.20 -3.36 7.91
C LEU A 223 -33.84 -4.71 8.26
N SER A 224 -33.05 -5.77 8.45
CA SER A 224 -33.54 -7.12 8.77
C SER A 224 -34.09 -7.29 10.19
N GLY A 225 -33.87 -6.32 11.07
CA GLY A 225 -34.30 -6.34 12.47
C GLY A 225 -34.31 -4.94 13.07
N ASP A 226 -34.78 -4.83 14.31
CA ASP A 226 -34.75 -3.57 15.07
C ASP A 226 -33.33 -3.18 15.50
N GLU A 227 -33.19 -2.02 16.15
CA GLU A 227 -31.89 -1.46 16.55
C GLU A 227 -31.11 -2.30 17.58
N ASN A 228 -31.79 -3.20 18.31
CA ASN A 228 -31.18 -4.08 19.31
C ASN A 228 -30.94 -5.50 18.79
N ALA A 229 -31.48 -5.84 17.62
CA ALA A 229 -31.31 -7.14 17.00
C ALA A 229 -29.85 -7.36 16.56
N ILE A 230 -29.21 -8.37 17.15
CA ILE A 230 -27.85 -8.81 16.77
C ILE A 230 -27.79 -9.19 15.29
N LEU A 231 -26.63 -8.96 14.68
CA LEU A 231 -26.31 -9.35 13.31
C LEU A 231 -25.58 -10.68 13.32
N ARG A 232 -25.74 -11.47 12.25
CA ARG A 232 -24.93 -12.67 12.05
C ARG A 232 -23.48 -12.26 11.80
N VAL A 233 -22.57 -12.75 12.64
CA VAL A 233 -21.13 -12.65 12.40
C VAL A 233 -20.70 -13.70 11.39
N LEU A 234 -20.11 -13.25 10.29
CA LEU A 234 -19.57 -14.09 9.22
C LEU A 234 -18.34 -14.85 9.72
N GLN A 235 -18.20 -16.11 9.29
CA GLN A 235 -17.16 -17.02 9.78
C GLN A 235 -16.20 -17.44 8.66
N THR A 236 -14.90 -17.52 8.94
CA THR A 236 -13.90 -17.96 7.95
C THR A 236 -14.03 -19.42 7.53
N THR A 237 -14.83 -20.21 8.26
CA THR A 237 -15.12 -21.62 7.94
C THR A 237 -16.14 -21.78 6.80
N ASP A 238 -16.79 -20.71 6.36
CA ASP A 238 -17.69 -20.70 5.20
C ASP A 238 -17.06 -19.91 4.04
N ASP A 239 -16.99 -20.51 2.85
CA ASP A 239 -16.31 -19.91 1.69
C ASP A 239 -17.01 -18.65 1.15
N LYS A 240 -18.32 -18.48 1.39
CA LYS A 240 -19.05 -17.27 0.97
C LYS A 240 -18.76 -16.16 1.96
N ASP A 241 -18.80 -16.47 3.25
CA ASP A 241 -18.45 -15.55 4.32
C ASP A 241 -16.99 -15.08 4.18
N LEU A 242 -16.06 -16.01 3.93
CA LEU A 242 -14.64 -15.70 3.73
C LEU A 242 -14.41 -14.74 2.55
N ARG A 243 -15.16 -14.90 1.44
CA ARG A 243 -15.07 -13.98 0.29
C ARG A 243 -15.46 -12.55 0.66
N VAL A 244 -16.47 -12.38 1.52
CA VAL A 244 -16.90 -11.07 2.02
C VAL A 244 -15.87 -10.51 3.00
N LEU A 245 -15.36 -11.35 3.91
CA LEU A 245 -14.33 -11.01 4.89
C LEU A 245 -12.99 -10.62 4.26
N LYS A 246 -12.65 -11.14 3.07
CA LYS A 246 -11.44 -10.79 2.31
C LYS A 246 -11.64 -9.68 1.27
N ALA A 247 -12.86 -9.17 1.10
CA ALA A 247 -13.13 -8.06 0.19
C ALA A 247 -12.75 -6.70 0.81
N THR A 248 -12.19 -5.80 -0.01
CA THR A 248 -11.87 -4.44 0.42
C THR A 248 -13.16 -3.62 0.59
N SER A 249 -13.20 -2.84 1.66
CA SER A 249 -14.33 -1.98 2.00
C SER A 249 -14.21 -0.59 1.36
N SER A 250 -15.37 0.04 1.18
CA SER A 250 -15.49 1.38 0.60
C SER A 250 -15.88 2.42 1.65
N ASP A 251 -15.46 3.66 1.45
CA ASP A 251 -15.93 4.77 2.28
C ASP A 251 -17.46 4.89 2.14
N VAL A 252 -18.15 5.19 3.24
CA VAL A 252 -19.60 5.44 3.27
C VAL A 252 -19.87 6.95 3.39
N LYS A 253 -20.99 7.44 2.85
CA LYS A 253 -21.43 8.81 3.13
C LYS A 253 -21.68 8.97 4.62
N TYR A 254 -20.91 9.83 5.30
CA TYR A 254 -20.94 9.93 6.76
C TYR A 254 -22.30 10.34 7.34
N ASN A 255 -23.13 10.99 6.52
CA ASN A 255 -24.47 11.46 6.87
C ASN A 255 -25.60 10.55 6.34
N ASP A 256 -25.27 9.32 5.91
CA ASP A 256 -26.31 8.35 5.53
C ASP A 256 -27.16 7.99 6.77
N PRO A 257 -28.49 8.13 6.71
CA PRO A 257 -29.36 7.92 7.87
C PRO A 257 -29.33 6.48 8.40
N LEU A 258 -28.94 5.50 7.57
CA LEU A 258 -28.86 4.10 7.99
C LEU A 258 -27.64 3.81 8.89
N ILE A 259 -26.66 4.72 8.96
CA ILE A 259 -25.49 4.56 9.83
C ILE A 259 -25.91 4.43 11.29
N GLU A 260 -26.90 5.19 11.76
CA GLU A 260 -27.33 5.13 13.16
C GLU A 260 -27.90 3.74 13.51
N SER A 261 -28.81 3.23 12.67
CA SER A 261 -29.42 1.91 12.87
C SER A 261 -28.37 0.80 12.80
N LEU A 262 -27.49 0.84 11.79
CA LEU A 262 -26.41 -0.13 11.66
C LEU A 262 -25.45 -0.07 12.85
N SER A 263 -25.08 1.13 13.30
CA SER A 263 -24.19 1.34 14.44
C SER A 263 -24.75 0.70 15.70
N LYS A 264 -26.03 0.90 16.03
CA LYS A 264 -26.67 0.28 17.20
C LYS A 264 -26.68 -1.26 17.11
N ARG A 265 -26.99 -1.81 15.94
CA ARG A 265 -27.00 -3.26 15.73
C ARG A 265 -25.60 -3.89 15.79
N MET A 266 -24.59 -3.23 15.22
CA MET A 266 -23.19 -3.65 15.37
C MET A 266 -22.76 -3.62 16.84
N PHE A 267 -23.17 -2.59 17.59
CA PHE A 267 -22.91 -2.51 19.02
C PHE A 267 -23.57 -3.64 19.81
N ALA A 268 -24.85 -3.94 19.54
CA ALA A 268 -25.54 -5.10 20.12
C ALA A 268 -24.81 -6.42 19.81
N THR A 269 -24.28 -6.54 18.58
CA THR A 269 -23.56 -7.75 18.12
C THR A 269 -22.23 -7.95 18.84
N VAL A 270 -21.37 -6.92 18.93
CA VAL A 270 -20.08 -7.02 19.63
C VAL A 270 -20.24 -7.21 21.14
N ARG A 271 -21.40 -6.82 21.69
CA ARG A 271 -21.76 -6.99 23.10
C ARG A 271 -22.55 -8.26 23.39
N ASP A 272 -22.75 -9.15 22.40
CA ASP A 272 -23.44 -10.43 22.62
C ASP A 272 -22.79 -11.18 23.80
N PRO A 273 -23.54 -11.47 24.89
CA PRO A 273 -23.00 -12.16 26.06
C PRO A 273 -22.42 -13.54 25.75
N ASN A 274 -22.87 -14.19 24.67
CA ASN A 274 -22.36 -15.50 24.28
C ASN A 274 -20.98 -15.41 23.61
N HIS A 275 -20.70 -14.32 22.91
CA HIS A 275 -19.47 -14.10 22.14
C HIS A 275 -19.01 -12.64 22.24
N PRO A 276 -18.64 -12.15 23.44
CA PRO A 276 -18.29 -10.74 23.61
C PRO A 276 -16.98 -10.40 22.89
N GLY A 277 -16.97 -9.28 22.17
CA GLY A 277 -15.80 -8.70 21.53
C GLY A 277 -15.39 -7.37 22.14
N VAL A 278 -14.17 -6.95 21.84
CA VAL A 278 -13.65 -5.59 22.15
C VAL A 278 -13.66 -4.66 20.95
N GLY A 279 -14.03 -5.19 19.78
CA GLY A 279 -14.19 -4.47 18.53
C GLY A 279 -14.97 -5.31 17.51
N ILE A 280 -15.54 -4.63 16.52
CA ILE A 280 -16.17 -5.26 15.36
C ILE A 280 -16.12 -4.32 14.16
N ALA A 281 -15.85 -4.88 12.98
CA ALA A 281 -15.88 -4.19 11.70
C ALA A 281 -17.11 -4.60 10.86
N ALA A 282 -17.65 -3.67 10.07
CA ALA A 282 -18.82 -3.95 9.22
C ALA A 282 -18.66 -5.14 8.26
N PRO A 283 -17.46 -5.45 7.69
CA PRO A 283 -17.27 -6.65 6.89
C PRO A 283 -17.61 -7.94 7.63
N GLN A 284 -17.43 -7.99 8.96
CA GLN A 284 -17.75 -9.15 9.77
C GLN A 284 -19.25 -9.42 9.90
N ILE A 285 -20.10 -8.44 9.54
CA ILE A 285 -21.56 -8.59 9.47
C ILE A 285 -22.08 -8.53 8.03
N GLY A 286 -21.17 -8.65 7.05
CA GLY A 286 -21.50 -8.75 5.64
C GLY A 286 -21.64 -7.42 4.89
N ILE A 287 -21.16 -6.31 5.46
CA ILE A 287 -21.23 -4.98 4.84
C ILE A 287 -19.80 -4.46 4.63
N ASN A 288 -19.33 -4.44 3.38
CA ASN A 288 -17.99 -3.92 3.03
C ASN A 288 -17.94 -2.38 2.96
N LYS A 289 -18.23 -1.75 4.10
CA LYS A 289 -18.10 -0.30 4.33
C LYS A 289 -17.12 -0.02 5.45
N ASN A 290 -16.42 1.11 5.36
CA ASN A 290 -15.41 1.53 6.34
C ASN A 290 -16.06 2.01 7.64
N LEU A 291 -16.55 1.06 8.45
CA LEU A 291 -17.26 1.30 9.70
C LEU A 291 -16.79 0.30 10.74
N ILE A 292 -16.41 0.78 11.92
CA ILE A 292 -15.95 -0.07 13.03
C ILE A 292 -16.46 0.43 14.38
N TRP A 293 -16.65 -0.49 15.32
CA TRP A 293 -16.79 -0.21 16.74
C TRP A 293 -15.54 -0.69 17.48
N VAL A 294 -15.06 0.10 18.44
CA VAL A 294 -13.90 -0.25 19.27
C VAL A 294 -14.12 0.15 20.72
N GLN A 295 -13.73 -0.72 21.65
CA GLN A 295 -13.63 -0.38 23.07
C GLN A 295 -12.33 0.39 23.38
N ARG A 296 -12.45 1.58 23.96
CA ARG A 296 -11.36 2.50 24.27
C ARG A 296 -10.77 2.27 25.66
N PHE A 297 -9.93 1.25 25.82
CA PHE A 297 -9.25 0.94 27.08
C PHE A 297 -8.31 2.05 27.57
N ASP A 298 -7.94 2.99 26.69
CA ASP A 298 -7.13 4.17 26.95
C ASP A 298 -7.91 5.32 27.59
N LYS A 299 -9.25 5.25 27.63
CA LYS A 299 -10.13 6.30 28.18
C LYS A 299 -10.77 5.86 29.51
N PRO A 300 -11.10 6.83 30.41
CA PRO A 300 -11.91 6.55 31.59
C PRO A 300 -13.21 5.86 31.22
N ASP A 301 -13.67 4.91 32.06
CA ASP A 301 -14.89 4.10 31.85
C ASP A 301 -14.87 3.17 30.63
N GLN A 302 -13.74 3.12 29.90
CA GLN A 302 -13.51 2.22 28.76
C GLN A 302 -14.67 2.21 27.74
N PRO A 303 -15.09 3.38 27.23
CA PRO A 303 -16.27 3.50 26.38
C PRO A 303 -16.07 2.75 25.08
N PHE A 304 -17.17 2.29 24.49
CA PHE A 304 -17.18 1.92 23.09
C PHE A 304 -17.35 3.17 22.24
N GLU A 305 -16.62 3.26 21.13
CA GLU A 305 -16.71 4.35 20.16
C GLU A 305 -16.88 3.79 18.74
N PHE A 306 -17.70 4.49 17.95
CA PHE A 306 -17.99 4.14 16.56
C PHE A 306 -17.25 5.08 15.62
N TYR A 307 -16.59 4.51 14.62
CA TYR A 307 -15.75 5.25 13.68
C TYR A 307 -16.26 5.09 12.26
N VAL A 308 -16.44 6.23 11.59
CA VAL A 308 -16.83 6.31 10.18
C VAL A 308 -15.62 6.65 9.34
N ASN A 309 -15.39 5.85 8.30
CA ASN A 309 -14.27 5.94 7.38
C ASN A 309 -12.90 6.08 8.07
N PRO A 310 -12.57 5.24 9.08
CA PRO A 310 -11.31 5.34 9.78
C PRO A 310 -10.13 5.02 8.85
N LYS A 311 -9.04 5.78 9.01
CA LYS A 311 -7.76 5.61 8.29
C LYS A 311 -6.61 5.80 9.26
N ILE A 312 -5.71 4.84 9.32
CA ILE A 312 -4.48 4.98 10.11
C ILE A 312 -3.44 5.73 9.27
N LEU A 313 -3.14 6.97 9.65
CA LEU A 313 -2.20 7.86 8.95
C LEU A 313 -0.74 7.51 9.26
N TRP A 314 -0.48 7.03 10.47
CA TRP A 314 0.87 6.72 10.92
C TRP A 314 0.86 5.56 11.92
N ARG A 315 1.96 4.80 11.94
CA ARG A 315 2.22 3.68 12.85
C ARG A 315 3.61 3.81 13.44
N SER A 316 3.75 3.53 14.72
CA SER A 316 5.05 3.49 15.38
C SER A 316 5.90 2.34 14.84
N LYS A 317 7.23 2.58 14.75
CA LYS A 317 8.20 1.51 14.49
C LYS A 317 8.32 0.53 15.63
N LEU A 318 8.10 1.03 16.85
CA LEU A 318 7.94 0.21 18.02
C LEU A 318 6.71 -0.70 17.86
N LYS A 319 6.92 -2.01 17.98
CA LYS A 319 5.85 -3.02 17.96
C LYS A 319 5.68 -3.65 19.34
N ARG A 320 4.47 -4.11 19.65
CA ARG A 320 4.17 -4.99 20.78
C ARG A 320 3.69 -6.35 20.26
N LYS A 321 4.06 -7.41 20.96
CA LYS A 321 3.51 -8.75 20.75
C LYS A 321 2.36 -8.98 21.73
N GLY A 322 1.25 -9.56 21.27
CA GLY A 322 0.19 -9.97 22.17
C GLY A 322 -0.90 -10.77 21.49
N ALA A 323 -1.66 -11.51 22.30
CA ALA A 323 -2.72 -12.38 21.82
C ALA A 323 -3.85 -11.59 21.16
N GLU A 324 -4.17 -11.94 19.92
CA GLU A 324 -5.36 -11.50 19.20
C GLU A 324 -6.34 -12.66 19.03
N GLY A 325 -7.64 -12.33 19.02
CA GLY A 325 -8.72 -13.21 18.61
C GLY A 325 -9.70 -12.42 17.76
N CYS A 326 -10.56 -13.11 17.01
CA CYS A 326 -11.51 -12.48 16.10
C CYS A 326 -12.86 -13.18 16.16
N LEU A 327 -13.97 -12.43 16.18
CA LEU A 327 -15.33 -12.99 16.19
C LEU A 327 -15.64 -13.84 14.94
N SER A 328 -14.90 -13.61 13.85
CA SER A 328 -15.02 -14.33 12.58
C SER A 328 -14.12 -15.55 12.46
N ILE A 329 -13.23 -15.80 13.43
CA ILE A 329 -12.27 -16.92 13.40
C ILE A 329 -12.45 -17.74 14.68
N PRO A 330 -13.24 -18.83 14.63
CA PRO A 330 -13.63 -19.55 15.82
C PRO A 330 -12.43 -20.27 16.45
N ASN A 331 -12.35 -20.24 17.78
CA ASN A 331 -11.39 -21.00 18.59
C ASN A 331 -9.90 -20.76 18.27
N ARG A 332 -9.56 -19.63 17.65
CA ARG A 332 -8.18 -19.29 17.32
C ARG A 332 -7.76 -18.02 18.07
N LYS A 333 -6.66 -18.13 18.81
CA LYS A 333 -5.97 -16.99 19.43
C LYS A 333 -4.47 -17.18 19.29
N GLU A 334 -3.80 -16.18 18.78
CA GLU A 334 -2.35 -16.23 18.54
C GLU A 334 -1.72 -14.87 18.80
N ASP A 335 -0.43 -14.89 19.11
CA ASP A 335 0.32 -13.66 19.34
C ASP A 335 0.70 -12.99 18.01
N VAL A 336 0.19 -11.78 17.80
CA VAL A 336 0.47 -10.97 16.61
C VAL A 336 1.30 -9.76 17.02
N LEU A 337 2.21 -9.34 16.16
CA LEU A 337 2.94 -8.08 16.34
C LEU A 337 2.15 -6.92 15.76
N ARG A 338 1.93 -5.89 16.57
CA ARG A 338 1.26 -4.64 16.16
C ARG A 338 2.07 -3.44 16.55
N SER A 339 1.90 -2.34 15.82
CA SER A 339 2.50 -1.06 16.20
C SER A 339 1.96 -0.66 17.57
N TYR A 340 2.82 -0.22 18.48
CA TYR A 340 2.40 0.19 19.82
C TYR A 340 1.53 1.45 19.80
N ALA A 341 1.83 2.39 18.90
CA ALA A 341 1.11 3.64 18.73
C ALA A 341 0.70 3.86 17.27
N ILE A 342 -0.44 4.53 17.08
CA ILE A 342 -0.97 4.91 15.77
C ILE A 342 -1.50 6.35 15.80
N ARG A 343 -1.53 6.99 14.63
CA ARG A 343 -2.35 8.20 14.41
C ARG A 343 -3.54 7.82 13.55
N LEU A 344 -4.74 7.94 14.11
CA LEU A 344 -6.00 7.61 13.45
C LEU A 344 -6.66 8.89 12.94
N GLN A 345 -7.19 8.84 11.72
CA GLN A 345 -8.09 9.83 11.14
C GLN A 345 -9.47 9.20 10.92
N TYR A 346 -10.55 9.92 11.21
CA TYR A 346 -11.92 9.46 10.92
C TYR A 346 -12.88 10.65 10.79
N ILE A 347 -14.12 10.37 10.38
CA ILE A 347 -15.18 11.38 10.27
C ILE A 347 -16.16 11.18 11.43
N ASN A 348 -16.49 12.26 12.14
CA ASN A 348 -17.49 12.22 13.21
C ASN A 348 -18.92 12.43 12.67
N LYS A 349 -19.93 12.38 13.54
CA LYS A 349 -21.35 12.52 13.15
C LYS A 349 -21.67 13.89 12.55
N GLU A 350 -20.90 14.92 12.92
CA GLU A 350 -21.05 16.29 12.41
C GLU A 350 -20.30 16.53 11.09
N GLY A 351 -19.66 15.50 10.52
CA GLY A 351 -18.89 15.62 9.28
C GLY A 351 -17.51 16.26 9.45
N LYS A 352 -17.03 16.41 10.69
CA LYS A 352 -15.70 16.91 10.98
C LYS A 352 -14.69 15.77 10.89
N VAL A 353 -13.57 16.03 10.23
CA VAL A 353 -12.39 15.16 10.23
C VAL A 353 -11.70 15.30 11.58
N ILE A 354 -11.57 14.19 12.29
CA ILE A 354 -10.86 14.09 13.57
C ILE A 354 -9.59 13.31 13.36
N GLU A 355 -8.51 13.75 14.00
CA GLU A 355 -7.26 13.02 14.10
C GLU A 355 -6.85 12.89 15.56
N GLU A 356 -6.46 11.69 15.98
CA GLU A 356 -5.99 11.43 17.33
C GLU A 356 -4.83 10.43 17.34
N ASN A 357 -3.92 10.59 18.30
CA ASN A 357 -2.86 9.64 18.58
C ASN A 357 -3.34 8.66 19.65
N ILE A 358 -3.16 7.36 19.39
CA ILE A 358 -3.68 6.29 20.24
C ILE A 358 -2.55 5.28 20.46
N GLU A 359 -2.41 4.82 21.70
CA GLU A 359 -1.33 3.91 22.10
C GLU A 359 -1.87 2.67 22.81
N GLY A 360 -0.98 1.71 23.07
CA GLY A 360 -1.28 0.58 23.92
C GLY A 360 -2.29 -0.38 23.29
N PHE A 361 -3.24 -0.87 24.11
CA PHE A 361 -4.13 -1.94 23.66
C PHE A 361 -5.22 -1.44 22.71
N THR A 362 -5.72 -0.23 22.93
CA THR A 362 -6.66 0.39 21.98
C THR A 362 -6.05 0.53 20.59
N ALA A 363 -4.77 0.90 20.49
CA ALA A 363 -4.08 0.96 19.19
C ALA A 363 -4.03 -0.40 18.49
N VAL A 364 -3.89 -1.51 19.24
CA VAL A 364 -3.95 -2.88 18.71
C VAL A 364 -5.35 -3.20 18.16
N ILE A 365 -6.39 -2.91 18.94
CA ILE A 365 -7.78 -3.16 18.53
C ILE A 365 -8.11 -2.36 17.26
N LEU A 366 -7.75 -1.08 17.20
CA LEU A 366 -7.98 -0.26 16.01
C LEU A 366 -7.22 -0.76 14.78
N GLN A 367 -5.99 -1.23 14.93
CA GLN A 367 -5.25 -1.87 13.84
C GLN A 367 -5.96 -3.15 13.37
N HIS A 368 -6.47 -3.96 14.28
CA HIS A 368 -7.24 -5.17 13.96
C HIS A 368 -8.54 -4.85 13.22
N GLU A 369 -9.37 -3.94 13.75
CA GLU A 369 -10.63 -3.59 13.10
C GLU A 369 -10.43 -2.89 11.76
N THR A 370 -9.37 -2.09 11.64
CA THR A 370 -9.00 -1.44 10.38
C THR A 370 -8.51 -2.46 9.34
N ASP A 371 -7.82 -3.52 9.75
CA ASP A 371 -7.38 -4.59 8.85
C ASP A 371 -8.57 -5.29 8.18
N HIS A 372 -9.66 -5.53 8.92
CA HIS A 372 -10.89 -6.07 8.36
C HIS A 372 -11.46 -5.22 7.22
N LEU A 373 -11.28 -3.89 7.27
CA LEU A 373 -11.72 -3.00 6.20
C LEU A 373 -10.94 -3.23 4.89
N PHE A 374 -9.73 -3.77 4.97
CA PHE A 374 -8.88 -4.10 3.81
C PHE A 374 -8.91 -5.58 3.44
N GLY A 375 -9.83 -6.34 4.04
CA GLY A 375 -9.91 -7.78 3.87
C GLY A 375 -8.67 -8.51 4.37
N ILE A 376 -8.00 -7.95 5.40
CA ILE A 376 -6.84 -8.54 6.05
C ILE A 376 -7.33 -9.16 7.37
N LEU A 377 -7.00 -10.44 7.57
CA LEU A 377 -7.27 -11.15 8.81
C LEU A 377 -5.97 -11.31 9.59
N PHE A 378 -6.04 -11.46 10.92
CA PHE A 378 -4.83 -11.62 11.73
C PHE A 378 -3.93 -12.82 11.31
N PRO A 379 -4.45 -13.95 10.77
CA PRO A 379 -3.59 -15.00 10.22
C PRO A 379 -2.77 -14.55 9.02
N ASP A 380 -3.31 -13.65 8.18
CA ASP A 380 -2.55 -13.09 7.05
C ASP A 380 -1.36 -12.26 7.59
N ARG A 381 -1.52 -11.59 8.75
CA ARG A 381 -0.42 -10.87 9.42
C ARG A 381 0.65 -11.80 9.99
N LEU A 382 0.26 -12.96 10.53
CA LEU A 382 1.21 -13.95 11.02
C LEU A 382 2.09 -14.48 9.88
N GLU A 383 1.48 -14.74 8.72
CA GLU A 383 2.21 -15.16 7.52
C GLU A 383 3.18 -14.07 7.04
N GLU A 384 2.72 -12.82 6.94
CA GLU A 384 3.53 -11.64 6.60
C GLU A 384 4.74 -11.49 7.55
N GLN A 385 4.51 -11.67 8.85
CA GLN A 385 5.52 -11.47 9.90
C GLN A 385 6.48 -12.65 10.08
N SER A 386 6.17 -13.83 9.53
CA SER A 386 6.97 -15.05 9.69
C SER A 386 8.41 -14.91 9.17
N LYS A 387 8.65 -13.97 8.25
CA LYS A 387 9.94 -13.67 7.64
C LYS A 387 10.60 -12.40 8.20
N GLU A 388 9.93 -11.68 9.10
CA GLU A 388 10.47 -10.46 9.70
C GLU A 388 11.37 -10.79 10.90
N SER A 389 12.53 -10.14 10.95
CA SER A 389 13.43 -10.21 12.11
C SER A 389 13.21 -8.99 13.01
N TYR A 390 13.09 -9.22 14.32
CA TYR A 390 12.91 -8.17 15.32
C TYR A 390 14.03 -8.26 16.35
N ALA A 391 14.63 -7.11 16.67
CA ALA A 391 15.48 -6.99 17.84
C ALA A 391 14.58 -6.93 19.07
N PRO A 392 14.63 -7.93 19.99
CA PRO A 392 13.90 -7.85 21.22
C PRO A 392 14.47 -6.72 22.05
N LEU A 393 13.56 -6.04 22.70
CA LEU A 393 13.82 -5.21 23.83
C LEU A 393 13.40 -6.07 25.02
N ASN A 394 14.35 -6.71 25.74
CA ASN A 394 14.02 -7.48 26.96
C ASN A 394 14.58 -6.98 28.34
N ASP A 395 13.64 -6.94 29.31
CA ASP A 395 13.70 -7.05 30.77
C ASP A 395 13.21 -5.92 31.73
N LYS A 396 12.51 -4.85 31.31
CA LYS A 396 11.65 -4.02 32.24
C LYS A 396 10.78 -2.94 31.55
N ILE A 397 9.89 -3.37 30.64
CA ILE A 397 9.12 -2.55 29.67
C ILE A 397 10.03 -1.73 28.77
N GLU A 398 9.90 -1.94 27.46
CA GLU A 398 11.11 -1.79 26.68
C GLU A 398 10.87 -1.34 25.26
N PHE A 399 11.55 -0.24 24.97
CA PHE A 399 11.48 0.52 23.76
C PHE A 399 12.92 0.64 23.20
N SER A 400 13.16 0.21 21.95
CA SER A 400 14.36 0.55 21.17
C SER A 400 13.97 1.51 20.09
N ILE A 401 14.85 2.48 19.96
CA ILE A 401 14.96 3.33 18.79
C ILE A 401 16.23 2.91 18.04
N HIS A 402 16.26 3.13 16.73
CA HIS A 402 17.46 2.92 15.94
C HIS A 402 18.54 3.92 16.42
N PRO A 403 19.85 3.57 16.45
CA PRO A 403 20.93 4.44 16.94
C PRO A 403 21.03 5.84 16.28
N THR A 404 20.26 6.09 15.23
CA THR A 404 20.26 7.32 14.42
C THR A 404 18.92 8.08 14.45
N THR A 405 17.98 7.72 15.33
CA THR A 405 16.59 8.27 15.29
C THR A 405 16.46 9.65 15.95
N LEU A 406 17.49 10.08 16.68
CA LEU A 406 17.57 11.43 17.23
C LEU A 406 18.80 12.12 16.65
N THR A 407 18.60 12.87 15.58
CA THR A 407 19.40 14.06 15.31
C THR A 407 18.48 15.28 15.38
N PRO A 408 18.96 16.43 15.89
CA PRO A 408 18.16 17.62 16.19
C PRO A 408 17.26 18.10 15.05
#